data_AF-A0A9D6F2B7-F1
#
_entry.id   AF-A0A9D6F2B7-F1
#
_cell.length_a   1.000
_cell.length_b   1.000
_cell.length_c   1.000
_cell.angle_alpha   90.00
_cell.angle_beta   90.00
_cell.angle_gamma   90.00
#
_symmetry.space_group_name_H-M   'P 1'
#
loop_
_entity.id
_entity.type
_entity.pdbx_description
1 polymer ?
#
loop_
_entity_poly.entity_id
_entity_poly.type
_entity_poly.pdbx_seq_one_letter_code
_entity_poly.pdbx_strand_id
1 'polypeptide(L)'
;MRRVSLDEELAVQLARDHTQADVSDADRAMLDYAAKLTLHPARVAPGDLDRLRAVGFSDQAILQINLIASWFNYINRVADGLGVGK
;
A
#
# COMPACT_ATOMS: atom_id res chain seq x y z
N MET A 1 1.15 -8.81 -20.65
CA MET A 1 0.85 -8.47 -19.24
C MET A 1 -0.38 -9.25 -18.82
N ARG A 2 -0.27 -10.17 -17.85
CA ARG A 2 -1.46 -10.82 -17.27
C ARG A 2 -2.26 -9.73 -16.57
N ARG A 3 -3.45 -9.40 -17.08
CA ARG A 3 -4.48 -8.73 -16.29
C ARG A 3 -4.77 -9.66 -15.12
N VAL A 4 -4.23 -9.36 -13.94
CA VAL A 4 -4.85 -9.83 -12.71
C VAL A 4 -6.26 -9.26 -12.81
N SER A 5 -7.27 -10.13 -12.83
CA SER A 5 -8.67 -9.74 -12.79
C SER A 5 -8.95 -9.13 -11.40
N LEU A 6 -8.43 -7.93 -11.18
CA LEU A 6 -8.96 -7.05 -10.16
C LEU A 6 -10.37 -6.73 -10.63
N ASP A 7 -11.33 -6.96 -9.75
CA ASP A 7 -12.66 -6.38 -9.90
C ASP A 7 -12.49 -4.90 -10.25
N GLU A 8 -12.95 -4.49 -11.43
CA GLU A 8 -12.78 -3.12 -11.92
C GLU A 8 -13.44 -2.13 -10.95
N GLU A 9 -14.51 -2.55 -10.27
CA GLU A 9 -15.18 -1.74 -9.25
C GLU A 9 -14.28 -1.55 -8.02
N LEU A 10 -13.69 -2.63 -7.51
CA LEU A 10 -12.74 -2.55 -6.40
C LEU A 10 -11.52 -1.69 -6.75
N ALA A 11 -11.00 -1.80 -7.97
CA ALA A 11 -9.89 -0.97 -8.43
C ALA A 11 -10.26 0.53 -8.43
N VAL A 12 -11.48 0.87 -8.86
CA VAL A 12 -11.99 2.24 -8.80
C VAL A 12 -12.16 2.71 -7.35
N GLN A 13 -12.66 1.86 -6.45
CA GLN A 13 -12.81 2.20 -5.03
C GLN A 13 -11.45 2.50 -4.40
N LEU A 14 -10.46 1.62 -4.59
CA LEU A 14 -9.10 1.79 -4.07
C LEU A 14 -8.40 3.04 -4.62
N ALA A 15 -8.61 3.35 -5.91
CA ALA A 15 -8.03 4.53 -6.53
C ALA A 15 -8.66 5.85 -6.03
N ARG A 16 -9.93 5.82 -5.63
CA ARG A 16 -10.63 6.99 -5.08
C ARG A 16 -10.31 7.22 -3.61
N ASP A 17 -10.55 6.20 -2.80
CA ASP A 17 -10.33 6.24 -1.35
C ASP A 17 -10.27 4.81 -0.82
N HIS A 18 -9.06 4.35 -0.50
CA HIS A 18 -8.85 3.00 0.03
C HIS A 18 -9.55 2.78 1.38
N THR A 19 -9.87 3.84 2.13
CA THR A 19 -10.55 3.74 3.43
C THR A 19 -12.04 3.40 3.28
N GLN A 20 -12.62 3.53 2.09
CA GLN A 20 -14.02 3.18 1.81
C GLN A 20 -14.17 1.93 0.93
N ALA A 21 -13.05 1.32 0.50
CA ALA A 21 -13.08 0.15 -0.37
C ALA A 21 -13.62 -1.09 0.37
N ASP A 22 -14.36 -1.94 -0.34
CA ASP A 22 -14.86 -3.21 0.19
C ASP A 22 -13.73 -4.26 0.17
N VAL A 23 -12.96 -4.28 1.26
CA VAL A 23 -11.78 -5.14 1.42
C VAL A 23 -11.79 -5.80 2.80
N SER A 24 -11.07 -6.92 2.92
CA SER A 24 -10.88 -7.59 4.21
C SER A 24 -10.18 -6.68 5.23
N ASP A 25 -10.34 -6.99 6.53
CA ASP A 25 -9.65 -6.25 7.59
C ASP A 25 -8.11 -6.32 7.45
N ALA A 26 -7.60 -7.46 6.95
CA ALA A 26 -6.18 -7.63 6.68
C ALA A 26 -5.71 -6.70 5.55
N ASP A 27 -6.45 -6.66 4.43
CA ASP A 27 -6.12 -5.78 3.31
C ASP A 27 -6.22 -4.31 3.71
N ARG A 28 -7.23 -3.95 4.51
CA ARG A 28 -7.38 -2.60 5.06
C ARG A 28 -6.16 -2.19 5.89
N ALA A 29 -5.73 -3.04 6.83
CA ALA A 29 -4.55 -2.76 7.65
C ALA A 29 -3.26 -2.63 6.80
N MET A 30 -3.12 -3.46 5.76
CA MET A 30 -2.02 -3.37 4.80
C MET A 30 -2.04 -2.04 4.04
N LEU A 31 -3.21 -1.63 3.53
CA LEU A 31 -3.39 -0.39 2.78
C LEU A 31 -3.16 0.84 3.66
N ASP A 32 -3.65 0.84 4.90
CA ASP A 32 -3.43 1.92 5.86
C ASP A 32 -1.94 2.09 6.20
N TYR A 33 -1.23 0.97 6.40
CA TYR A 33 0.22 0.99 6.59
C TYR A 33 0.94 1.57 5.36
N ALA A 34 0.60 1.10 4.15
CA ALA A 34 1.20 1.57 2.91
C ALA A 34 0.94 3.07 2.68
N ALA A 35 -0.29 3.54 2.94
CA ALA A 35 -0.65 4.95 2.86
C ALA A 35 0.15 5.79 3.86
N LYS A 36 0.28 5.33 5.12
CA LYS A 36 1.09 6.01 6.14
C LYS A 36 2.57 6.08 5.76
N LEU A 37 3.14 4.98 5.25
CA LEU A 37 4.53 4.93 4.79
C LEU A 37 4.78 5.90 3.62
N THR A 38 3.79 6.06 2.73
CA THR A 38 3.87 6.99 1.60
C THR A 38 3.76 8.45 2.00
N LEU A 39 2.77 8.80 2.83
CA LEU A 39 2.46 10.20 3.17
C LEU A 39 3.29 10.72 4.35
N HIS A 40 3.57 9.86 5.32
CA HIS A 40 4.19 10.21 6.59
C HIS A 40 5.23 9.16 7.05
N PRO A 41 6.26 8.84 6.24
CA PRO A 41 7.23 7.78 6.54
C PRO A 41 7.92 7.99 7.91
N ALA A 42 8.21 9.23 8.28
CA ALA A 42 8.83 9.58 9.57
C ALA A 42 7.95 9.30 10.80
N ARG A 43 6.65 9.04 10.61
CA ARG A 43 5.70 8.71 11.69
C ARG A 43 5.43 7.21 11.81
N VAL A 44 6.01 6.39 10.94
CA VAL A 44 5.92 4.92 11.06
C VAL A 44 6.62 4.48 12.34
N ALA A 45 5.95 3.67 13.14
CA ALA A 45 6.39 3.24 14.45
C ALA A 45 6.16 1.72 14.63
N PRO A 46 6.79 1.08 15.64
CA PRO A 46 6.64 -0.36 15.89
C PRO A 46 5.18 -0.82 15.97
N GLY A 47 4.31 0.00 16.58
CA GLY A 47 2.88 -0.30 16.71
C GLY A 47 2.13 -0.41 15.37
N ASP A 48 2.64 0.16 14.27
CA ASP A 48 2.04 -0.07 12.95
C ASP A 48 2.33 -1.49 12.44
N LEU A 49 3.52 -2.03 12.75
CA LEU A 49 3.89 -3.41 12.43
C LEU A 49 3.09 -4.39 13.28
N ASP A 50 2.87 -4.06 14.55
CA ASP A 50 2.06 -4.89 15.45
C ASP A 50 0.61 -5.02 15.00
N ARG A 51 0.03 -3.96 14.41
CA ARG A 51 -1.31 -4.04 13.80
C ARG A 51 -1.34 -5.00 12.62
N LEU A 52 -0.30 -5.03 11.78
CA LEU A 52 -0.21 -5.98 10.67
C LEU A 52 -0.10 -7.43 11.19
N ARG A 53 0.68 -7.65 12.26
CA ARG A 53 0.76 -8.97 12.90
C ARG A 53 -0.59 -9.41 13.48
N ALA A 54 -1.33 -8.47 14.09
CA ALA A 54 -2.62 -8.76 14.71
C ALA A 54 -3.68 -9.25 13.71
N VAL A 55 -3.57 -8.86 12.43
CA VAL A 55 -4.44 -9.34 11.34
C VAL A 55 -3.87 -10.55 10.59
N GLY A 56 -2.79 -11.15 11.09
CA GLY A 56 -2.26 -12.42 10.60
C GLY A 56 -1.09 -12.32 9.61
N PHE A 57 -0.53 -11.14 9.34
CA PHE A 57 0.67 -11.05 8.51
C PHE A 57 1.90 -11.54 9.27
N SER A 58 2.70 -12.39 8.62
CA SER A 58 4.03 -12.79 9.10
C SER A 58 5.04 -11.64 8.92
N ASP A 59 6.15 -11.69 9.65
CA ASP A 59 7.24 -10.70 9.48
C ASP A 59 7.77 -10.67 8.05
N GLN A 60 7.80 -11.82 7.37
CA GLN A 60 8.16 -11.89 5.94
C GLN A 60 7.14 -11.15 5.07
N ALA A 61 5.84 -11.31 5.33
CA ALA A 61 4.80 -10.59 4.59
C ALA A 61 4.87 -9.08 4.86
N ILE A 62 5.10 -8.66 6.10
CA ILE A 62 5.28 -7.26 6.48
C ILE A 62 6.48 -6.64 5.75
N LEU A 63 7.60 -7.37 5.67
CA LEU A 63 8.75 -6.94 4.89
C LEU A 63 8.38 -6.75 3.40
N GLN A 64 7.62 -7.67 2.81
CA GLN A 64 7.17 -7.54 1.42
C GLN A 64 6.26 -6.32 1.21
N ILE A 65 5.30 -6.09 2.11
CA ILE A 65 4.42 -4.91 2.07
C ILE A 65 5.26 -3.62 2.07
N ASN A 66 6.21 -3.51 3.01
CA ASN A 66 7.09 -2.35 3.11
C ASN A 66 7.94 -2.14 1.85
N LEU A 67 8.55 -3.22 1.32
CA LEU A 67 9.40 -3.16 0.14
C LEU A 67 8.62 -2.74 -1.10
N ILE A 68 7.43 -3.30 -1.33
CA ILE A 68 6.58 -2.97 -2.48
C ILE A 68 6.14 -1.50 -2.40
N ALA A 69 5.61 -1.05 -1.25
CA ALA A 69 5.21 0.34 -1.08
C ALA A 69 6.39 1.32 -1.28
N SER A 70 7.56 0.99 -0.73
CA SER A 70 8.77 1.80 -0.88
C SER A 70 9.27 1.86 -2.33
N TRP A 71 9.17 0.76 -3.06
CA TRP A 71 9.57 0.68 -4.47
C TRP A 71 8.72 1.59 -5.37
N PHE A 72 7.40 1.54 -5.22
CA PHE A 72 6.51 2.45 -5.96
C PHE A 72 6.77 3.91 -5.59
N ASN A 73 7.02 4.20 -4.32
CA ASN A 73 7.39 5.53 -3.87
C ASN A 73 8.71 6.04 -4.47
N TYR A 74 9.67 5.16 -4.75
CA TYR A 74 10.90 5.51 -5.46
C TYR A 74 10.62 5.78 -6.94
N ILE A 75 9.97 4.85 -7.65
CA ILE A 75 9.69 5.00 -9.08
C ILE A 75 8.83 6.23 -9.37
N ASN A 76 7.80 6.49 -8.58
CA ASN A 76 6.93 7.66 -8.77
C ASN A 76 7.73 8.96 -8.70
N ARG A 77 8.65 9.08 -7.74
CA ARG A 77 9.54 10.26 -7.63
C ARG A 77 10.50 10.39 -8.80
N VAL A 78 11.00 9.28 -9.34
CA VAL A 78 11.85 9.30 -10.53
C VAL A 78 11.05 9.76 -11.76
N ALA A 79 9.85 9.20 -11.97
CA ALA A 79 8.97 9.58 -13.07
C ALA A 79 8.59 11.07 -12.99
N ASP A 80 8.13 11.52 -11.83
CA ASP A 80 7.76 12.92 -11.58
C ASP A 80 8.95 13.86 -11.78
N GLY A 81 10.12 13.50 -11.25
CA GLY A 81 11.35 14.29 -11.37
C GLY A 81 11.86 14.42 -12.80
N LEU A 82 11.59 13.43 -13.65
CA LEU A 82 11.95 13.43 -15.07
C LEU A 82 10.83 13.93 -16.00
N GLY A 83 9.63 14.20 -15.47
CA GLY A 83 8.47 14.63 -16.25
C GLY A 83 7.87 13.52 -17.13
N VAL A 84 8.12 12.26 -16.81
CA VAL A 84 7.57 11.10 -17.52
C VAL A 84 6.21 10.76 -16.92
N GLY A 85 5.14 10.77 -17.73
CA GLY A 85 3.78 10.43 -17.26
C GLY A 85 2.80 11.60 -17.17
N LYS A 86 3.17 12.78 -17.71
CA LYS A 86 2.23 13.84 -18.06
C LYS A 86 1.72 13.67 -19.49
#